data_AF-A0A508AUX1-F1
#
_entry.id   AF-A0A508AUX1-F1
#
_cell.length_a   1.000
_cell.length_b   1.000
_cell.length_c   1.000
_cell.angle_alpha   90.00
_cell.angle_beta   90.00
_cell.angle_gamma   90.00
#
_symmetry.space_group_name_H-M   'P 1'
#
loop_
_entity.id
_entity.type
_entity.pdbx_description
1 polymer ?
#
loop_
_entity_poly.entity_id
_entity_poly.type
_entity_poly.pdbx_seq_one_letter_code
_entity_poly.pdbx_strand_id
1 'polypeptide(L)'
;AAPLRVKIRFENGEAVALDGERIAGHAMLARLNGLFAQYGVGRGLYTGDTTIGLKGRIVYEAPGLIALLTAHRALEEAVLSKQQNRFKPEVARKWVELVYEGFFHDPLKTDLEAFLASSQATVDGEVTLETSGGTVDAVSIESDRILNARGATYAQAADWGVAEAEGFIKLFGMSSTLWAEINRGDKG
;
A
#
# COMPACT_ATOMS: atom_id res chain seq x y z
N ALA A 1 -10.15 -25.44 -4.83
CA ALA A 1 -8.89 -25.69 -4.09
C ALA A 1 -9.03 -25.12 -2.69
N ALA A 2 -8.39 -25.71 -1.68
CA ALA A 2 -8.29 -25.07 -0.36
C ALA A 2 -7.48 -23.78 -0.46
N PRO A 3 -7.83 -22.72 0.31
CA PRO A 3 -7.11 -21.46 0.25
C PRO A 3 -5.64 -21.66 0.65
N LEU A 4 -4.73 -21.07 -0.12
CA LEU A 4 -3.33 -20.97 0.24
C LEU A 4 -3.17 -19.90 1.31
N ARG A 5 -2.39 -20.19 2.35
CA ARG A 5 -1.92 -19.22 3.33
C ARG A 5 -0.40 -19.20 3.35
N VAL A 6 0.17 -18.00 3.31
CA VAL A 6 1.62 -17.79 3.29
C VAL A 6 1.95 -16.58 4.15
N LYS A 7 3.02 -16.64 4.92
CA LYS A 7 3.52 -15.53 5.73
C LYS A 7 4.78 -14.93 5.13
N ILE A 8 4.81 -13.62 4.97
CA ILE A 8 5.94 -12.88 4.43
C ILE A 8 6.45 -11.93 5.51
N ARG A 9 7.73 -12.04 5.85
CA ARG A 9 8.40 -11.14 6.80
C ARG A 9 9.13 -10.04 6.05
N PHE A 10 8.98 -8.81 6.54
CA PHE A 10 9.65 -7.61 6.05
C PHE A 10 10.59 -7.04 7.11
N GLU A 11 11.74 -6.55 6.64
CA GLU A 11 12.72 -5.78 7.41
C GLU A 11 13.08 -4.53 6.59
N ASN A 12 12.87 -3.33 7.14
CA ASN A 12 13.01 -2.04 6.45
C ASN A 12 12.33 -2.02 5.07
N GLY A 13 11.12 -2.58 4.97
CA GLY A 13 10.36 -2.67 3.72
C GLY A 13 10.81 -3.75 2.74
N GLU A 14 11.91 -4.45 3.01
CA GLU A 14 12.39 -5.56 2.16
C GLU A 14 11.83 -6.90 2.64
N ALA A 15 11.31 -7.72 1.73
CA ALA A 15 10.84 -9.07 2.06
C ALA A 15 12.04 -10.01 2.26
N VAL A 16 12.20 -10.52 3.48
CA VAL A 16 13.41 -11.28 3.91
C VAL A 16 13.14 -12.74 4.24
N ALA A 17 11.90 -13.12 4.56
CA ALA A 17 11.53 -14.50 4.89
C ALA A 17 10.13 -14.88 4.39
N LEU A 18 9.96 -16.17 4.13
CA LEU A 18 8.71 -16.80 3.71
C LEU A 18 8.40 -17.97 4.63
N ASP A 19 7.23 -17.97 5.27
CA ASP A 19 6.81 -18.98 6.26
C ASP A 19 7.86 -19.24 7.36
N GLY A 20 8.54 -18.18 7.82
CA GLY A 20 9.58 -18.24 8.84
C GLY A 20 10.99 -18.62 8.33
N GLU A 21 11.14 -18.95 7.05
CA GLU A 21 12.42 -19.30 6.44
C GLU A 21 13.03 -18.08 5.73
N ARG A 22 14.24 -17.65 6.14
CA ARG A 22 14.97 -16.59 5.43
C ARG A 22 15.32 -17.07 4.02
N ILE A 23 15.05 -16.24 3.02
CA ILE A 23 15.21 -16.59 1.62
C ILE A 23 15.64 -15.38 0.81
N ALA A 24 16.53 -15.57 -0.17
CA ALA A 24 16.95 -14.50 -1.06
C ALA A 24 15.78 -14.00 -1.92
N GLY A 25 15.71 -12.69 -2.20
CA GLY A 25 14.57 -12.08 -2.89
C GLY A 25 14.19 -12.73 -4.23
N HIS A 26 15.18 -13.11 -5.06
CA HIS A 26 14.91 -13.80 -6.33
C HIS A 26 14.27 -15.19 -6.13
N ALA A 27 14.72 -15.93 -5.11
CA ALA A 27 14.19 -17.25 -4.78
C ALA A 27 12.80 -17.14 -4.13
N MET A 28 12.57 -16.11 -3.30
CA MET A 28 11.26 -15.79 -2.76
C MET A 28 10.27 -15.50 -3.87
N LEU A 29 10.62 -14.61 -4.81
CA LEU A 29 9.75 -14.27 -5.94
C LEU A 29 9.42 -15.51 -6.79
N ALA A 30 10.40 -16.36 -7.07
CA ALA A 30 10.18 -17.61 -7.80
C ALA A 30 9.20 -18.55 -7.07
N ARG A 31 9.38 -18.71 -5.74
CA ARG A 31 8.49 -19.53 -4.90
C ARG A 31 7.08 -18.96 -4.84
N LEU A 32 6.93 -17.65 -4.66
CA LEU A 32 5.64 -16.97 -4.68
C LEU A 32 4.95 -17.09 -6.05
N ASN A 33 5.69 -16.99 -7.15
CA ASN A 33 5.14 -17.21 -8.49
C ASN A 33 4.51 -18.61 -8.61
N GLY A 34 5.24 -19.66 -8.20
CA GLY A 34 4.71 -21.03 -8.24
C GLY A 34 3.51 -21.24 -7.33
N LEU A 35 3.56 -20.70 -6.10
CA LEU A 35 2.49 -20.85 -5.11
C LEU A 35 1.20 -20.14 -5.53
N PHE A 36 1.28 -18.91 -6.02
CA PHE A 36 0.09 -18.10 -6.31
C PHE A 36 -0.46 -18.30 -7.73
N ALA A 37 0.37 -18.73 -8.70
CA ALA A 37 -0.08 -18.99 -10.08
C ALA A 37 -1.19 -20.06 -10.15
N GLN A 38 -1.10 -21.12 -9.35
CA GLN A 38 -2.09 -22.21 -9.33
C GLN A 38 -3.49 -21.75 -8.89
N TYR A 39 -3.58 -20.59 -8.24
CA TYR A 39 -4.84 -19.95 -7.82
C TYR A 39 -5.34 -18.91 -8.83
N GLY A 40 -4.57 -18.61 -9.88
CA GLY A 40 -4.92 -17.61 -10.88
C GLY A 40 -4.66 -16.16 -10.45
N VAL A 41 -3.91 -15.96 -9.35
CA VAL A 41 -3.56 -14.65 -8.83
C VAL A 41 -2.64 -13.90 -9.78
N GLY A 42 -2.88 -12.60 -9.92
CA GLY A 42 -2.01 -11.67 -10.64
C GLY A 42 -2.11 -11.71 -12.16
N ARG A 43 -3.21 -12.25 -12.70
CA ARG A 43 -3.58 -12.09 -14.11
C ARG A 43 -4.23 -10.73 -14.31
N GLY A 44 -3.81 -10.00 -15.33
CA GLY A 44 -4.38 -8.68 -15.63
C GLY A 44 -4.26 -8.30 -17.10
N LEU A 45 -5.02 -7.28 -17.47
CA LEU A 45 -4.97 -6.65 -18.79
C LEU A 45 -4.68 -5.17 -18.57
N TYR A 46 -3.58 -4.69 -19.13
CA TYR A 46 -3.24 -3.28 -19.18
C TYR A 46 -3.61 -2.71 -20.55
N THR A 47 -4.26 -1.55 -20.57
CA THR A 47 -4.42 -0.73 -21.77
C THR A 47 -4.01 0.69 -21.42
N GLY A 48 -3.04 1.25 -22.13
CA GLY A 48 -2.52 2.57 -21.83
C GLY A 48 -1.66 3.13 -22.95
N ASP A 49 -1.16 4.32 -22.74
CA ASP A 49 -0.33 5.04 -23.70
C ASP A 49 1.14 4.65 -23.53
N THR A 50 1.80 4.40 -24.65
CA THR A 50 3.23 4.10 -24.75
C THR A 50 4.02 5.41 -24.78
N THR A 51 5.31 5.34 -24.47
CA THR A 51 6.22 6.51 -24.49
C THR A 51 6.24 7.24 -25.85
N ILE A 52 6.03 6.51 -26.96
CA ILE A 52 5.98 7.10 -28.30
C ILE A 52 4.57 7.60 -28.71
N GLY A 53 3.62 7.67 -27.77
CA GLY A 53 2.29 8.22 -27.99
C GLY A 53 1.27 7.27 -28.65
N LEU A 54 1.59 5.98 -28.79
CA LEU A 54 0.67 4.96 -29.29
C LEU A 54 -0.05 4.25 -28.15
N LYS A 55 -1.19 3.60 -28.43
CA LYS A 55 -1.87 2.74 -27.44
C LYS A 55 -1.30 1.33 -27.42
N GLY A 56 -0.94 0.85 -26.23
CA GLY A 56 -0.59 -0.55 -25.95
C GLY A 56 -1.74 -1.27 -25.24
N ARG A 57 -1.95 -2.54 -25.57
CA ARG A 57 -2.87 -3.43 -24.86
C ARG A 57 -2.17 -4.77 -24.61
N ILE A 58 -1.93 -5.09 -23.34
CA ILE A 58 -1.05 -6.20 -22.93
C ILE A 58 -1.73 -7.02 -21.84
N VAL A 59 -1.71 -8.34 -21.98
CA VAL A 59 -2.04 -9.27 -20.89
C VAL A 59 -0.77 -9.58 -20.13
N TYR A 60 -0.84 -9.61 -18.80
CA TYR A 60 0.28 -9.98 -17.95
C TYR A 60 -0.13 -10.99 -16.88
N GLU A 61 0.87 -11.72 -16.39
CA GLU A 61 0.77 -12.63 -15.26
C GLU A 61 1.91 -12.32 -14.29
N ALA A 62 1.55 -11.86 -13.09
CA ALA A 62 2.51 -11.41 -12.08
C ALA A 62 2.14 -11.91 -10.67
N PRO A 63 1.94 -13.23 -10.47
CA PRO A 63 1.42 -13.80 -9.22
C PRO A 63 2.24 -13.40 -7.99
N GLY A 64 3.57 -13.59 -8.03
CA GLY A 64 4.43 -13.28 -6.90
C GLY A 64 4.59 -11.79 -6.64
N LEU A 65 4.61 -10.96 -7.69
CA LEU A 65 4.66 -9.50 -7.54
C LEU A 65 3.37 -8.96 -6.91
N ILE A 66 2.20 -9.49 -7.30
CA ILE A 66 0.93 -9.10 -6.70
C ILE A 66 0.86 -9.54 -5.24
N ALA A 67 1.31 -10.75 -4.90
CA ALA A 67 1.39 -11.20 -3.51
C ALA A 67 2.31 -10.29 -2.67
N LEU A 68 3.53 -9.99 -3.15
CA LEU A 68 4.46 -9.09 -2.47
C LEU A 68 3.88 -7.69 -2.29
N LEU A 69 3.26 -7.13 -3.32
CA LEU A 69 2.66 -5.80 -3.27
C LEU A 69 1.49 -5.75 -2.28
N THR A 70 0.62 -6.76 -2.26
CA THR A 70 -0.48 -6.86 -1.30
C THR A 70 0.04 -6.91 0.13
N ALA A 71 1.04 -7.75 0.40
CA ALA A 71 1.62 -7.85 1.74
C ALA A 71 2.32 -6.56 2.17
N HIS A 72 3.16 -6.01 1.30
CA HIS A 72 3.94 -4.79 1.59
C HIS A 72 3.02 -3.60 1.87
N ARG A 73 2.00 -3.36 1.03
CA ARG A 73 1.03 -2.29 1.24
C ARG A 73 0.25 -2.43 2.53
N ALA A 74 -0.20 -3.64 2.85
CA ALA A 74 -0.93 -3.89 4.08
C ALA A 74 -0.08 -3.55 5.32
N LEU A 75 1.22 -3.90 5.30
CA LEU A 75 2.14 -3.53 6.36
C LEU A 75 2.36 -2.01 6.43
N GLU A 76 2.61 -1.34 5.29
CA GLU A 76 2.74 0.12 5.22
C GLU A 76 1.52 0.84 5.80
N GLU A 77 0.31 0.42 5.44
CA GLU A 77 -0.94 0.99 5.93
C GLU A 77 -1.07 0.91 7.45
N ALA A 78 -0.55 -0.17 8.05
CA ALA A 78 -0.60 -0.40 9.49
C ALA A 78 0.48 0.38 10.28
N VAL A 79 1.65 0.62 9.71
CA VAL A 79 2.82 1.17 10.43
C VAL A 79 3.17 2.62 10.06
N LEU A 80 2.74 3.10 8.89
CA LEU A 80 3.01 4.46 8.44
C LEU A 80 1.87 5.40 8.81
N SER A 81 2.21 6.67 9.05
CA SER A 81 1.22 7.69 9.33
C SER A 81 0.29 7.93 8.13
N LYS A 82 -0.89 8.51 8.40
CA LYS A 82 -1.85 8.94 7.36
C LYS A 82 -1.21 9.79 6.25
N GLN A 83 -0.27 10.67 6.59
CA GLN A 83 0.36 11.54 5.59
C GLN A 83 1.39 10.80 4.75
N GLN A 84 2.17 9.89 5.34
CA GLN A 84 3.07 9.01 4.60
C GLN A 84 2.29 8.12 3.62
N ASN A 85 1.21 7.48 4.08
CA ASN A 85 0.36 6.64 3.24
C ASN A 85 -0.31 7.40 2.08
N ARG A 86 -0.54 8.71 2.23
CA ARG A 86 -1.09 9.56 1.17
C ARG A 86 -0.03 10.02 0.16
N PHE A 87 1.13 10.46 0.66
CA PHE A 87 2.14 11.11 -0.19
C PHE A 87 3.11 10.12 -0.84
N LYS A 88 3.53 9.05 -0.16
CA LYS A 88 4.45 8.06 -0.71
C LYS A 88 3.99 7.45 -2.04
N PRO A 89 2.69 7.16 -2.26
CA PRO A 89 2.19 6.74 -3.58
C PRO A 89 2.44 7.74 -4.71
N GLU A 90 2.48 9.05 -4.45
CA GLU A 90 2.80 10.05 -5.47
C GLU A 90 4.26 9.94 -5.91
N VAL A 91 5.16 9.79 -4.94
CA VAL A 91 6.61 9.57 -5.18
C VAL A 91 6.82 8.27 -5.94
N ALA A 92 6.20 7.17 -5.49
CA ALA A 92 6.31 5.87 -6.14
C ALA A 92 5.77 5.90 -7.59
N ARG A 93 4.68 6.62 -7.84
CA ARG A 93 4.12 6.79 -9.19
C ARG A 93 5.12 7.49 -10.12
N LYS A 94 5.76 8.57 -9.66
CA LYS A 94 6.78 9.26 -10.48
C LYS A 94 8.01 8.38 -10.72
N TRP A 95 8.43 7.59 -9.73
CA TRP A 95 9.52 6.62 -9.91
C TRP A 95 9.17 5.58 -10.99
N VAL A 96 7.95 5.03 -10.94
CA VAL A 96 7.47 4.07 -11.95
C VAL A 96 7.42 4.70 -13.35
N GLU A 97 6.97 5.94 -13.46
CA GLU A 97 6.94 6.70 -14.72
C GLU A 97 8.33 6.81 -15.35
N LEU A 98 9.34 7.23 -14.58
CA LEU A 98 10.73 7.30 -15.06
C LEU A 98 11.24 5.95 -15.57
N VAL A 99 10.99 4.88 -14.81
CA VAL A 99 11.44 3.53 -15.19
C VAL A 99 10.71 3.05 -16.45
N TYR A 100 9.40 3.28 -16.54
CA TYR A 100 8.59 2.91 -17.70
C TYR A 100 9.03 3.64 -18.98
N GLU A 101 9.40 4.92 -18.86
CA GLU A 101 9.88 5.75 -19.98
C GLU A 101 11.36 5.53 -20.33
N GLY A 102 12.07 4.64 -19.61
CA GLY A 102 13.47 4.31 -19.87
C GLY A 102 14.50 5.22 -19.20
N PHE A 103 14.06 6.12 -18.32
CA PHE A 103 14.90 7.06 -17.56
C PHE A 103 15.42 6.46 -16.23
N PHE A 104 15.82 5.19 -16.23
CA PHE A 104 16.29 4.51 -15.01
C PHE A 104 17.55 5.16 -14.38
N HIS A 105 18.39 5.78 -15.21
CA HIS A 105 19.63 6.46 -14.79
C HIS A 105 19.47 7.98 -14.61
N ASP A 106 18.25 8.51 -14.73
CA ASP A 106 17.99 9.93 -14.46
C ASP A 106 18.20 10.26 -12.97
N PRO A 107 18.85 11.38 -12.61
CA PRO A 107 19.11 11.72 -11.21
C PRO A 107 17.84 11.80 -10.35
N LEU A 108 16.70 12.21 -10.92
CA LEU A 108 15.44 12.26 -10.19
C LEU A 108 15.05 10.88 -9.63
N LYS A 109 15.37 9.79 -10.34
CA LYS A 109 15.11 8.42 -9.87
C LYS A 109 15.84 8.16 -8.55
N THR A 110 17.09 8.61 -8.40
CA THR A 110 17.87 8.46 -7.16
C THR A 110 17.31 9.32 -6.02
N ASP A 111 16.89 10.56 -6.32
CA ASP A 111 16.26 11.43 -5.32
C ASP A 111 14.95 10.82 -4.77
N LEU A 112 14.14 10.23 -5.65
CA LEU A 112 12.91 9.53 -5.27
C LEU A 112 13.23 8.26 -4.45
N GLU A 113 14.29 7.52 -4.79
CA GLU A 113 14.73 6.35 -4.02
C GLU A 113 15.20 6.70 -2.61
N ALA A 114 15.84 7.85 -2.42
CA ALA A 114 16.22 8.33 -1.08
C ALA A 114 14.97 8.57 -0.21
N PHE A 115 13.92 9.18 -0.77
CA PHE A 115 12.63 9.31 -0.08
C PHE A 115 12.03 7.94 0.22
N LEU A 116 12.00 7.03 -0.76
CA LEU A 116 11.43 5.69 -0.58
C LEU A 116 12.16 4.92 0.50
N ALA A 117 13.50 4.90 0.48
CA ALA A 117 14.31 4.26 1.52
C ALA A 117 14.01 4.84 2.92
N SER A 118 13.91 6.17 3.04
CA SER A 118 13.52 6.82 4.30
C SER A 118 12.12 6.41 4.74
N SER A 119 11.17 6.26 3.82
CA SER A 119 9.80 5.85 4.15
C SER A 119 9.72 4.40 4.66
N GLN A 120 10.68 3.55 4.30
CA GLN A 120 10.69 2.13 4.65
C GLN A 120 11.39 1.82 5.97
N ALA A 121 12.05 2.79 6.61
CA ALA A 121 12.90 2.59 7.79
C ALA A 121 12.20 2.00 9.03
N THR A 122 10.87 1.93 9.04
CA THR A 122 10.08 1.33 10.13
C THR A 122 9.07 0.30 9.63
N VAL A 123 9.17 -0.13 8.36
CA VAL A 123 8.28 -1.09 7.73
C VAL A 123 8.79 -2.50 8.03
N ASP A 124 8.68 -2.87 9.30
CA ASP A 124 9.11 -4.16 9.85
C ASP A 124 7.89 -4.94 10.35
N GLY A 125 7.78 -6.22 10.00
CA GLY A 125 6.66 -7.05 10.43
C GLY A 125 6.47 -8.31 9.60
N GLU A 126 5.44 -9.07 9.94
CA GLU A 126 5.01 -10.25 9.19
C GLU A 126 3.57 -10.08 8.73
N VAL A 127 3.30 -10.40 7.46
CA VAL A 127 1.95 -10.34 6.88
C VAL A 127 1.56 -11.74 6.43
N THR A 128 0.39 -12.19 6.88
CA THR A 128 -0.24 -13.42 6.39
C THR A 128 -1.14 -13.09 5.21
N LEU A 129 -0.85 -13.68 4.06
CA LEU A 129 -1.69 -13.66 2.88
C LEU A 129 -2.60 -14.88 2.84
N GLU A 130 -3.80 -14.70 2.31
CA GLU A 130 -4.72 -15.80 1.98
C GLU A 130 -5.28 -15.60 0.56
N THR A 131 -5.38 -16.69 -0.20
CA THR A 131 -6.04 -16.64 -1.52
C THR A 131 -7.54 -16.79 -1.40
N SER A 132 -8.30 -15.98 -2.14
CA SER A 132 -9.74 -16.14 -2.34
C SER A 132 -10.05 -16.28 -3.83
N GLY A 133 -10.02 -17.51 -4.33
CA GLY A 133 -10.09 -17.75 -5.78
C GLY A 133 -8.91 -17.10 -6.51
N GLY A 134 -9.19 -16.24 -7.49
CA GLY A 134 -8.17 -15.52 -8.29
C GLY A 134 -7.55 -14.29 -7.62
N THR A 135 -7.86 -14.02 -6.36
CA THR A 135 -7.33 -12.88 -5.59
C THR A 135 -6.46 -13.35 -4.42
N VAL A 136 -5.69 -12.41 -3.87
CA VAL A 136 -4.92 -12.58 -2.64
C VAL A 136 -5.15 -11.38 -1.74
N ASP A 137 -5.44 -11.65 -0.47
CA ASP A 137 -5.77 -10.67 0.55
C ASP A 137 -4.81 -10.80 1.74
N ALA A 138 -4.46 -9.68 2.37
CA ALA A 138 -3.75 -9.69 3.65
C ALA A 138 -4.75 -9.92 4.79
N VAL A 139 -4.64 -11.04 5.48
CA VAL A 139 -5.61 -11.47 6.51
C VAL A 139 -5.09 -11.31 7.94
N SER A 140 -3.79 -11.11 8.12
CA SER A 140 -3.17 -10.80 9.41
C SER A 140 -1.91 -9.98 9.21
N ILE A 141 -1.65 -9.05 10.14
CA ILE A 141 -0.43 -8.23 10.19
C ILE A 141 0.08 -8.29 11.62
N GLU A 142 1.37 -8.61 11.76
CA GLU A 142 2.08 -8.67 13.03
C GLU A 142 3.29 -7.73 12.97
N SER A 143 3.34 -6.73 13.85
CA SER A 143 4.47 -5.80 13.95
C SER A 143 4.47 -5.08 15.30
N ASP A 144 5.66 -4.80 15.83
CA ASP A 144 5.85 -3.95 17.02
C ASP A 144 5.64 -2.44 16.72
N ARG A 145 5.39 -2.10 15.45
CA ARG A 145 5.26 -0.73 14.94
C ARG A 145 3.85 -0.41 14.43
N ILE A 146 2.89 -1.31 14.61
CA ILE A 146 1.49 -1.01 14.25
C ILE A 146 1.07 0.26 15.00
N LEU A 147 0.48 1.21 14.28
CA LEU A 147 -0.03 2.44 14.85
C LEU A 147 -1.37 2.20 15.57
N ASN A 148 -1.34 1.31 16.56
CA ASN A 148 -2.41 1.07 17.52
C ASN A 148 -1.87 1.31 18.93
N ALA A 149 -2.59 2.08 19.73
CA ALA A 149 -2.23 2.33 21.11
C ALA A 149 -3.48 2.29 21.97
N ARG A 150 -3.34 1.84 23.22
CA ARG A 150 -4.38 1.97 24.24
C ARG A 150 -4.67 3.47 24.42
N GLY A 151 -5.90 3.92 24.18
CA GLY A 151 -6.23 5.35 24.12
C GLY A 151 -6.47 5.90 22.70
N ALA A 152 -6.19 5.11 21.66
CA ALA A 152 -6.34 5.50 20.26
C ALA A 152 -7.36 4.63 19.50
N THR A 153 -8.22 3.91 20.23
CA THR A 153 -9.27 3.09 19.63
C THR A 153 -10.34 4.00 19.03
N TYR A 154 -10.84 3.64 17.84
CA TYR A 154 -11.90 4.37 17.13
C TYR A 154 -13.20 3.56 17.16
N ALA A 155 -14.33 4.21 16.82
CA ALA A 155 -15.68 3.63 16.79
C ALA A 155 -16.26 3.26 18.17
N GLN A 156 -16.81 2.05 18.32
CA GLN A 156 -17.66 1.66 19.46
C GLN A 156 -16.91 1.56 20.81
N ALA A 157 -15.58 1.56 20.76
CA ALA A 157 -14.69 1.54 21.92
C ALA A 157 -13.79 2.78 21.95
N ALA A 158 -14.28 3.92 21.44
CA ALA A 158 -13.51 5.16 21.42
C ALA A 158 -13.01 5.55 22.81
N ASP A 159 -11.70 5.77 22.92
CA ASP A 159 -11.05 6.15 24.18
C ASP A 159 -11.05 7.69 24.40
N TRP A 160 -11.54 8.46 23.43
CA TRP A 160 -11.64 9.93 23.47
C TRP A 160 -13.08 10.40 23.72
N GLY A 161 -13.22 11.58 24.33
CA GLY A 161 -14.50 12.12 24.78
C GLY A 161 -15.28 12.86 23.69
N VAL A 162 -16.54 13.17 24.03
CA VAL A 162 -17.44 13.97 23.19
C VAL A 162 -16.88 15.38 22.96
N ALA A 163 -16.20 15.96 23.95
CA ALA A 163 -15.65 17.31 23.86
C ALA A 163 -14.56 17.45 22.79
N GLU A 164 -13.63 16.49 22.72
CA GLU A 164 -12.59 16.46 21.70
C GLU A 164 -13.19 16.32 20.29
N ALA A 165 -14.19 15.44 20.15
CA ALA A 165 -14.87 15.21 18.87
C ALA A 165 -15.66 16.44 18.42
N GLU A 166 -16.42 17.08 19.31
CA GLU A 166 -17.17 18.30 18.99
C GLU A 166 -16.25 19.45 18.56
N GLY A 167 -15.18 19.68 19.32
CA GLY A 167 -14.19 20.71 18.99
C GLY A 167 -13.55 20.45 17.63
N PHE A 168 -13.14 19.20 17.38
CA PHE A 168 -12.58 18.80 16.09
C PHE A 168 -13.56 19.02 14.94
N ILE A 169 -14.81 18.53 15.04
CA ILE A 169 -15.81 18.66 13.97
C ILE A 169 -16.07 20.13 13.65
N LYS A 170 -16.25 20.96 14.69
CA LYS A 170 -16.49 22.41 14.53
C LYS A 170 -15.32 23.08 13.80
N LEU A 171 -14.09 22.88 14.26
CA LEU A 171 -12.92 23.54 13.69
C LEU A 171 -12.53 23.00 12.31
N PHE A 172 -12.53 21.67 12.14
CA PHE A 172 -12.13 21.00 10.91
C PHE A 172 -13.11 21.27 9.76
N GLY A 173 -14.42 21.32 10.05
CA GLY A 173 -15.46 21.63 9.08
C GLY A 173 -15.70 23.13 8.85
N MET A 174 -15.16 24.01 9.69
CA MET A 174 -15.49 25.45 9.68
C MET A 174 -15.31 26.10 8.31
N SER A 175 -14.21 25.80 7.62
CA SER A 175 -13.93 26.40 6.31
C SER A 175 -14.94 25.98 5.24
N SER A 176 -15.36 24.71 5.20
CA SER A 176 -16.31 24.23 4.20
C SER A 176 -17.74 24.66 4.53
N THR A 177 -18.09 24.71 5.81
CA THR A 177 -19.36 25.25 6.30
C THR A 177 -19.49 26.72 5.95
N LEU A 178 -18.49 27.55 6.26
CA LEU A 178 -18.49 28.98 5.95
C LEU A 178 -18.60 29.24 4.44
N TRP A 179 -17.86 28.48 3.63
CA TRP A 179 -17.99 28.56 2.18
C TRP A 179 -19.43 28.26 1.75
N ALA A 180 -20.06 27.22 2.29
CA ALA A 180 -21.44 26.86 1.93
C ALA A 180 -22.46 27.92 2.40
N GLU A 181 -22.26 28.53 3.56
CA GLU A 181 -23.13 29.60 4.07
C GLU A 181 -23.06 30.85 3.20
N ILE A 182 -21.86 31.28 2.81
CA ILE A 182 -21.67 32.46 1.95
C ILE A 182 -22.21 32.22 0.53
N ASN A 183 -22.04 31.00 0.00
CA ASN A 183 -22.31 30.70 -1.42
C ASN A 183 -23.65 29.98 -1.67
N ARG A 184 -24.40 29.58 -0.62
CA ARG A 184 -25.82 29.28 -0.74
C ARG A 184 -26.57 30.62 -0.81
N GLY A 185 -26.58 31.25 -1.97
CA GLY A 185 -27.42 32.43 -2.18
C GLY A 185 -28.86 32.14 -1.75
N ASP A 186 -29.54 33.13 -1.17
CA ASP A 186 -30.96 33.10 -0.80
C ASP A 186 -31.76 32.50 -1.97
N LYS A 187 -32.10 31.22 -1.84
CA LYS A 187 -33.18 30.65 -2.63
C LYS A 187 -34.48 31.08 -1.95
N GLY A 188 -34.89 32.31 -2.29
CA GLY A 188 -36.30 32.67 -2.26
C GLY A 188 -37.13 31.74 -3.14
#